data_AF-A0AAE0A5V0-F1
#
_entry.id   AF-A0AAE0A5V0-F1
#
_cell.length_a   1.000
_cell.length_b   1.000
_cell.length_c   1.000
_cell.angle_alpha   90.00
_cell.angle_beta   90.00
_cell.angle_gamma   90.00
#
_symmetry.space_group_name_H-M   'P 1'
#
loop_
_entity.id
_entity.type
_entity.pdbx_description
1 polymer ?
#
loop_
_entity_poly.entity_id
_entity_poly.type
_entity_poly.pdbx_seq_one_letter_code
_entity_poly.pdbx_strand_id
1 'polypeptide(L)'
;MGVLRLVDGEKKPHLGYIFEVKDRAKEAIAKSFRGNESRYGEIFKLIDNIWNIQLHRPLHGAGWYLNREFFYNTRTVDEEVATKLFTCIEMLVPDVET
;
A
#
# COMPACT_ATOMS: atom_id res chain seq x y z
N MET A 1 -6.59 -4.43 17.57
CA MET A 1 -6.90 -5.34 16.46
C MET A 1 -5.59 -5.65 15.74
N GLY A 2 -5.19 -6.92 15.62
CA GLY A 2 -3.89 -7.30 15.06
C GLY A 2 -3.91 -7.41 13.53
N VAL A 3 -2.77 -7.12 12.91
CA VAL A 3 -2.52 -7.15 11.44
C VAL A 3 -3.02 -8.44 10.79
N LEU A 4 -2.87 -9.58 11.46
CA LEU A 4 -3.30 -10.89 10.96
C LEU A 4 -4.82 -10.95 10.66
N ARG A 5 -5.66 -10.32 11.50
CA ARG A 5 -7.12 -10.34 11.34
C ARG A 5 -7.64 -9.44 10.21
N LEU A 6 -6.83 -8.50 9.74
CA LEU A 6 -7.15 -7.66 8.57
C LEU A 6 -6.92 -8.41 7.25
N VAL A 7 -6.00 -9.39 7.25
CA VAL A 7 -5.62 -10.15 6.06
C VAL A 7 -6.55 -11.35 5.83
N ASP A 8 -7.08 -11.98 6.88
CA ASP A 8 -7.94 -13.18 6.80
C ASP A 8 -9.46 -12.90 6.58
N GLY A 9 -9.87 -11.64 6.48
CA GLY A 9 -11.30 -11.29 6.42
C GLY A 9 -11.91 -11.41 5.02
N GLU A 10 -12.50 -12.57 4.69
CA GLU A 10 -13.20 -12.94 3.44
C GLU A 10 -14.31 -11.99 2.91
N LYS A 11 -14.51 -10.79 3.47
CA LYS A 11 -15.62 -9.88 3.14
C LYS A 11 -15.22 -8.44 2.79
N LYS A 12 -13.93 -8.10 2.77
CA LYS A 12 -13.45 -6.77 2.39
C LYS A 12 -12.57 -6.85 1.14
N PRO A 13 -12.58 -5.86 0.24
CA PRO A 13 -11.74 -5.90 -0.96
C PRO A 13 -10.27 -5.93 -0.51
N HIS A 14 -9.68 -7.14 -0.47
CA HIS A 14 -8.37 -7.42 0.12
C HIS A 14 -7.27 -6.49 -0.43
N LEU A 15 -7.42 -6.05 -1.68
CA LEU A 15 -6.41 -5.30 -2.41
C LEU A 15 -6.04 -3.96 -1.77
N GLY A 16 -7.03 -3.15 -1.34
CA GLY A 16 -6.75 -1.83 -0.77
C GLY A 16 -6.26 -1.87 0.68
N TYR A 17 -6.66 -2.89 1.46
CA TYR A 17 -6.27 -2.98 2.87
C TYR A 17 -4.81 -3.40 3.06
N ILE A 18 -4.24 -4.16 2.11
CA ILE A 18 -2.84 -4.60 2.20
C ILE A 18 -1.88 -3.41 2.15
N PHE A 19 -2.18 -2.40 1.31
CA PHE A 19 -1.40 -1.15 1.26
C PHE A 19 -1.50 -0.38 2.59
N GLU A 20 -2.72 -0.21 3.11
CA GLU A 20 -2.96 0.48 4.38
C GLU A 20 -2.25 -0.22 5.56
N VAL A 21 -2.25 -1.55 5.58
CA VAL A 21 -1.59 -2.34 6.62
C VAL A 21 -0.07 -2.17 6.59
N LYS A 22 0.54 -2.09 5.39
CA LYS A 22 1.97 -1.80 5.23
C LYS A 22 2.32 -0.47 5.89
N ASP A 23 1.58 0.58 5.55
CA ASP A 23 1.87 1.92 6.05
C ASP A 23 1.69 2.03 7.56
N ARG A 24 0.58 1.49 8.09
CA ARG A 24 0.36 1.45 9.55
C ARG A 24 1.45 0.68 10.29
N ALA A 25 1.97 -0.40 9.71
CA ALA A 25 3.06 -1.17 10.31
C ALA A 25 4.34 -0.34 10.36
N LYS A 26 4.69 0.37 9.27
CA LYS A 26 5.85 1.28 9.24
C LYS A 26 5.69 2.42 10.25
N GLU A 27 4.53 3.07 10.32
CA GLU A 27 4.26 4.13 11.29
C GLU A 27 4.40 3.63 12.74
N ALA A 28 3.86 2.45 13.06
CA ALA A 28 3.95 1.87 14.39
C ALA A 28 5.41 1.56 14.80
N ILE A 29 6.22 1.09 13.86
CA ILE A 29 7.66 0.86 14.06
C ILE A 29 8.37 2.19 14.31
N ALA A 30 8.19 3.19 13.44
CA ALA A 30 8.81 4.51 13.60
C ALA A 30 8.44 5.14 14.95
N LYS A 31 7.16 5.06 15.34
CA LYS A 31 6.68 5.56 16.64
C LYS A 31 7.31 4.82 17.82
N SER A 32 7.49 3.51 17.72
CA SER A 32 8.13 2.69 18.78
C SER A 32 9.59 3.10 19.00
N PHE A 33 10.27 3.56 17.96
CA PHE A 33 11.63 4.10 18.04
C PHE A 33 11.69 5.62 18.17
N ARG A 34 10.56 6.28 18.47
CA ARG A 34 10.44 7.75 18.63
C ARG A 34 10.97 8.53 17.41
N GLY A 35 10.82 7.98 16.21
CA GLY A 35 11.28 8.60 14.97
C GLY A 35 12.81 8.57 14.78
N ASN A 36 13.55 7.80 15.59
CA ASN A 36 14.98 7.62 15.36
C ASN A 36 15.23 6.63 14.21
N GLU A 37 15.32 7.15 13.00
CA GLU A 37 15.47 6.41 11.75
C GLU A 37 16.65 5.44 11.73
N SER A 38 17.76 5.77 12.41
CA SER A 38 18.92 4.87 12.52
C SER A 38 18.58 3.50 13.11
N ARG A 39 17.46 3.40 13.86
CA ARG A 39 17.04 2.17 14.54
C ARG A 39 16.05 1.33 13.72
N TYR A 40 15.43 1.90 12.69
CA TYR A 40 14.42 1.19 11.89
C TYR A 40 14.60 1.29 10.38
N GLY A 41 15.56 2.07 9.89
CA GLY A 41 15.81 2.23 8.45
C GLY A 41 16.03 0.89 7.74
N GLU A 42 16.81 -0.01 8.32
CA GLU A 42 17.03 -1.37 7.77
C GLU A 42 15.75 -2.22 7.79
N ILE A 43 14.89 -2.03 8.80
CA ILE A 43 13.59 -2.72 8.88
C ILE A 43 12.67 -2.22 7.76
N PHE A 44 12.66 -0.90 7.49
CA PHE A 44 11.88 -0.32 6.41
C PHE A 44 12.36 -0.84 5.05
N LYS A 45 13.67 -0.88 4.81
CA LYS A 45 14.25 -1.46 3.59
C LYS A 45 13.82 -2.91 3.38
N LEU A 46 13.81 -3.72 4.45
CA LEU A 46 13.33 -5.11 4.37
C LEU A 46 11.85 -5.18 4.00
N ILE A 47 11.00 -4.37 4.65
CA ILE A 47 9.57 -4.28 4.35
C ILE A 47 9.35 -3.86 2.90
N ASP A 48 10.08 -2.85 2.42
CA ASP A 48 9.99 -2.37 1.03
C ASP A 48 10.47 -3.41 0.04
N ASN A 49 11.52 -4.16 0.35
CA ASN A 49 11.98 -5.23 -0.51
C ASN A 49 10.95 -6.36 -0.63
N ILE A 50 10.36 -6.79 0.50
CA ILE A 50 9.30 -7.79 0.50
C ILE A 50 8.09 -7.28 -0.30
N TRP A 51 7.73 -6.00 -0.08
CA TRP A 51 6.65 -5.36 -0.83
C TRP A 51 6.94 -5.38 -2.33
N ASN A 52 8.11 -4.91 -2.76
CA ASN A 52 8.51 -4.84 -4.17
C ASN A 52 8.55 -6.20 -4.87
N ILE A 53 8.95 -7.26 -4.16
CA ILE A 53 9.06 -8.60 -4.75
C ILE A 53 7.72 -9.34 -4.76
N GLN A 54 6.94 -9.26 -3.66
CA GLN A 54 5.79 -10.14 -3.44
C GLN A 54 4.45 -9.46 -3.72
N LEU A 55 4.34 -8.14 -3.47
CA LEU A 55 3.05 -7.44 -3.33
C LEU A 55 2.99 -6.11 -4.11
N HIS A 56 4.04 -5.68 -4.80
CA HIS A 56 4.08 -4.43 -5.55
C HIS A 56 3.44 -4.57 -6.93
N ARG A 57 2.12 -4.83 -6.90
CA ARG A 57 1.27 -4.78 -8.09
C ARG A 57 0.56 -3.42 -8.10
N PRO A 58 0.54 -2.72 -9.25
CA PRO A 58 -0.22 -1.48 -9.40
C PRO A 58 -1.67 -1.60 -8.90
N LEU A 59 -2.25 -2.80 -9.05
CA LEU A 59 -3.62 -3.11 -8.61
C LEU A 59 -3.86 -2.93 -7.10
N HIS A 60 -2.85 -3.13 -6.24
CA HIS A 60 -3.00 -2.88 -4.80
C HIS A 60 -3.10 -1.39 -4.49
N GLY A 61 -2.29 -0.56 -5.14
CA GLY A 61 -2.35 0.90 -4.98
C GLY A 61 -3.62 1.49 -5.58
N ALA A 62 -4.01 1.04 -6.78
CA ALA A 62 -5.30 1.39 -7.38
C ALA A 62 -6.48 0.96 -6.49
N GLY A 63 -6.41 -0.23 -5.90
CA GLY A 63 -7.41 -0.74 -4.96
C GLY A 63 -7.53 0.08 -3.67
N TRP A 64 -6.42 0.62 -3.16
CA TRP A 64 -6.46 1.57 -2.04
C TRP A 64 -7.10 2.89 -2.48
N TYR A 65 -6.69 3.43 -3.63
CA TYR A 65 -7.20 4.72 -4.15
C TYR A 65 -8.71 4.68 -4.36
N LEU A 66 -9.22 3.59 -4.95
CA LEU A 66 -10.65 3.43 -5.23
C LEU A 66 -11.47 3.03 -4.00
N ASN A 67 -10.82 2.70 -2.89
CA ASN A 67 -11.52 2.37 -1.65
C ASN A 67 -11.98 3.63 -0.92
N ARG A 68 -13.30 3.87 -0.95
CA ARG A 68 -13.95 5.03 -0.30
C ARG A 68 -13.66 5.14 1.20
N GLU A 69 -13.45 4.02 1.91
CA GLU A 69 -13.12 4.05 3.34
C GLU A 69 -11.75 4.70 3.61
N PHE A 70 -10.82 4.59 2.66
CA PHE A 70 -9.49 5.16 2.77
C PHE A 70 -9.41 6.52 2.09
N PHE A 71 -9.82 6.61 0.82
CA PHE A 71 -9.71 7.83 0.02
C PHE A 71 -10.37 9.05 0.67
N TYR A 72 -11.59 8.91 1.20
CA TYR A 72 -12.30 10.03 1.83
C TYR A 72 -11.86 10.33 3.26
N ASN A 73 -11.20 9.38 3.94
CA ASN A 73 -10.63 9.60 5.26
C ASN A 73 -9.24 10.24 5.21
N THR A 74 -8.62 10.33 4.03
CA THR A 74 -7.32 10.98 3.83
C THR A 74 -7.48 12.40 3.32
N ARG A 75 -6.71 13.34 3.89
CA ARG A 75 -6.67 14.75 3.43
C ARG A 75 -5.82 14.95 2.18
N THR A 76 -4.89 14.04 1.93
CA THR A 76 -3.91 14.06 0.84
C THR A 76 -3.72 12.63 0.36
N VAL A 77 -3.61 12.44 -0.95
CA VAL A 77 -3.30 11.14 -1.53
C VAL A 77 -1.79 11.04 -1.72
N ASP A 78 -1.22 9.90 -1.35
CA ASP A 78 0.19 9.59 -1.58
C ASP A 78 0.50 9.48 -3.09
N GLU A 79 1.62 10.06 -3.52
CA GLU A 79 2.07 10.04 -4.92
C GLU A 79 2.30 8.61 -5.43
N GLU A 80 2.78 7.70 -4.59
CA GLU A 80 2.95 6.26 -4.90
C GLU A 80 1.60 5.64 -5.25
N VAL A 81 0.56 5.97 -4.49
CA VAL A 81 -0.80 5.46 -4.71
C VAL A 81 -1.39 6.00 -6.00
N ALA A 82 -1.26 7.31 -6.25
CA ALA A 82 -1.73 7.93 -7.49
C ALA A 82 -1.01 7.33 -8.72
N THR A 83 0.31 7.19 -8.64
CA THR A 83 1.12 6.56 -9.69
C THR A 83 0.64 5.14 -9.99
N LYS A 84 0.37 4.34 -8.94
CA LYS A 84 -0.14 2.97 -9.12
C LYS A 84 -1.50 2.90 -9.80
N LEU A 85 -2.38 3.87 -9.55
CA LEU A 85 -3.65 3.98 -10.26
C LEU A 85 -3.40 4.23 -11.75
N PHE A 86 -2.57 5.21 -12.09
CA PHE A 86 -2.29 5.54 -13.50
C PHE A 86 -1.62 4.38 -14.23
N THR A 87 -0.62 3.72 -13.62
CA THR A 87 -0.02 2.51 -14.20
C THR A 87 -1.05 1.41 -14.43
N CYS A 88 -2.03 1.25 -13.52
CA CYS A 88 -3.13 0.32 -13.73
C CYS A 88 -3.99 0.68 -14.94
N ILE A 89 -4.29 1.96 -15.14
CA ILE A 89 -5.07 2.43 -16.28
C ILE A 89 -4.30 2.20 -17.59
N GLU A 90 -3.00 2.53 -17.62
CA GLU A 90 -2.14 2.32 -18.77
C GLU A 90 -2.08 0.85 -19.19
N MET A 91 -1.96 -0.08 -18.24
CA MET A 91 -1.98 -1.53 -18.53
C MET A 91 -3.30 -2.03 -19.11
N LEU A 92 -4.40 -1.28 -18.94
CA LEU A 92 -5.72 -1.63 -19.48
C LEU A 92 -5.97 -0.99 -20.85
N VAL A 93 -5.12 -0.05 -21.28
CA VAL A 93 -5.19 0.50 -22.64
C VAL A 93 -4.67 -0.59 -23.59
N PRO A 94 -5.50 -1.09 -24.52
CA PRO A 94 -5.04 -2.07 -25.48
C PRO A 94 -3.95 -1.46 -26.36
N ASP A 95 -2.89 -2.21 -26.64
CA ASP A 95 -1.93 -1.84 -27.67
C ASP A 95 -2.70 -1.67 -28.98
N VAL A 96 -2.61 -0.48 -29.57
CA VAL A 96 -3.07 -0.27 -30.93
C VAL A 96 -2.09 -1.05 -31.81
N GLU A 97 -2.45 -2.27 -32.19
CA GLU A 97 -1.74 -3.00 -33.24
C GLU A 97 -1.68 -2.08 -34.48
N THR A 98 -0.49 -1.57 -34.79
CA THR A 98 -0.16 -0.92 -36.07
C THR A 98 0.03 -1.95 -37.18
#